data_AF-A0A9W9YG57-F1
#
_entry.id   AF-A0A9W9YG57-F1
#
_cell.length_a   1.000
_cell.length_b   1.000
_cell.length_c   1.000
_cell.angle_alpha   90.00
_cell.angle_beta   90.00
_cell.angle_gamma   90.00
#
_symmetry.space_group_name_H-M   'P 1'
#
loop_
_entity.id
_entity.type
_entity.pdbx_description
1 polymer ?
#
loop_
_entity_poly.entity_id
_entity_poly.type
_entity_poly.pdbx_seq_one_letter_code
_entity_poly.pdbx_strand_id
1 'polypeptide(L)'
;MEDEATRRHWGDATGNALPGGAGTVFLYHLIHKHRTLLVNNAGRKTLPTEQLIIKDYSKPDLISGKTWLLPSSGEHNFSGDQNYHFEELQIYGAAQLAILTEPHNRSATIFFRNMIGDRTGTIHVGYNQTMDLIRPTIDLPFNVRVYRGGFLGLAPSTEVHGVEIHVDGVISYIRNITLHHGGLLVLREDSRTGNEAMENDFKFDFIRVQFEGVIQMISSPVKHNGMNLTVRVLHIEGGGKVEGSDLRVLAENISINTEGLLTVSGHGYQHTDGTGQGVHGTINRGAWSWNWRGGLWWRSWGHRREGKDHA
;
A
#
# COMPACT_ATOMS: atom_id res chain seq x y z
N MET A 1 3.89 -49.12 -2.34
CA MET A 1 2.67 -49.34 -1.56
C MET A 1 2.91 -48.77 -0.19
N GLU A 2 2.47 -47.53 0.03
CA GLU A 2 1.71 -47.12 1.21
C GLU A 2 1.23 -45.69 0.92
N ASP A 3 -0.07 -45.61 0.65
CA ASP A 3 -0.84 -44.37 0.53
C ASP A 3 -0.88 -43.71 1.91
N GLU A 4 -0.26 -42.53 2.04
CA GLU A 4 -0.58 -41.64 3.16
C GLU A 4 -1.41 -40.48 2.63
N ALA A 5 -2.71 -40.59 2.91
CA ALA A 5 -3.74 -39.67 2.46
C ALA A 5 -3.47 -38.24 2.96
N THR A 6 -3.04 -37.35 2.06
CA THR A 6 -3.19 -35.91 2.24
C THR A 6 -4.68 -35.58 2.36
N ARG A 7 -5.18 -35.50 3.60
CA ARG A 7 -6.51 -34.99 3.91
C ARG A 7 -6.50 -33.48 3.70
N ARG A 8 -6.74 -33.06 2.46
CA ARG A 8 -6.91 -31.65 2.09
C ARG A 8 -8.26 -31.18 2.63
N HIS A 9 -8.23 -30.47 3.75
CA HIS A 9 -9.42 -29.88 4.34
C HIS A 9 -9.72 -28.55 3.65
N TRP A 10 -10.30 -28.60 2.45
CA TRP A 10 -10.89 -27.41 1.83
C TRP A 10 -12.32 -27.26 2.35
N GLY A 11 -12.55 -26.32 3.27
CA GLY A 11 -13.91 -25.92 3.63
C GLY A 11 -14.58 -25.21 2.46
N ASP A 12 -15.63 -25.78 1.89
CA ASP A 12 -16.53 -25.06 1.00
C ASP A 12 -17.49 -24.22 1.84
N ALA A 13 -17.31 -22.90 1.83
CA ALA A 13 -18.21 -21.96 2.51
C ALA A 13 -19.09 -21.29 1.45
N THR A 14 -20.26 -21.88 1.17
CA THR A 14 -21.31 -21.34 0.28
C THR A 14 -22.37 -20.51 1.01
N GLY A 15 -22.12 -20.12 2.27
CA GLY A 15 -23.06 -19.35 3.10
C GLY A 15 -22.78 -17.84 3.15
N ASN A 16 -23.70 -17.07 3.77
CA ASN A 16 -23.53 -15.64 4.09
C ASN A 16 -22.50 -15.38 5.21
N ALA A 17 -21.93 -16.44 5.78
CA ALA A 17 -20.85 -16.34 6.75
C ALA A 17 -19.59 -15.80 6.08
N LEU A 18 -18.83 -15.01 6.83
CA LEU A 18 -17.57 -14.47 6.36
C LEU A 18 -16.51 -15.60 6.32
N PRO A 19 -15.56 -15.56 5.37
CA PRO A 19 -14.61 -16.65 5.19
C PRO A 19 -13.65 -16.78 6.40
N GLY A 20 -13.23 -18.01 6.70
CA GLY A 20 -12.11 -18.24 7.63
C GLY A 20 -10.76 -17.87 7.00
N GLY A 21 -9.67 -18.22 7.70
CA GLY A 21 -8.32 -18.14 7.12
C GLY A 21 -8.15 -19.03 5.89
N ALA A 22 -7.14 -18.71 5.07
CA ALA A 22 -6.80 -19.49 3.90
C ALA A 22 -6.15 -20.83 4.29
N GLY A 23 -6.20 -21.81 3.37
CA GLY A 23 -5.41 -23.03 3.52
C GLY A 23 -3.92 -22.67 3.51
N THR A 24 -3.18 -23.17 4.50
CA THR A 24 -1.76 -22.85 4.68
C THR A 24 -0.95 -24.13 4.75
N VAL A 25 0.15 -24.18 4.01
CA VAL A 25 1.10 -25.29 4.02
C VAL A 25 2.50 -24.72 4.21
N PHE A 26 3.22 -25.25 5.19
CA PHE A 26 4.65 -25.02 5.37
C PHE A 26 5.41 -26.26 4.91
N LEU A 27 6.33 -26.09 3.95
CA LEU A 27 7.17 -27.16 3.44
C LEU A 27 8.63 -26.84 3.78
N TYR A 28 9.36 -27.82 4.31
CA TYR A 28 10.79 -27.70 4.57
C TYR A 28 11.56 -28.83 3.89
N HIS A 29 12.39 -28.48 2.92
CA HIS A 29 13.25 -29.44 2.23
C HIS A 29 14.57 -29.63 2.99
N LEU A 30 14.79 -30.82 3.57
CA LEU A 30 15.93 -31.10 4.46
C LEU A 30 17.31 -30.91 3.79
N ILE A 31 17.45 -31.29 2.51
CA ILE A 31 18.74 -31.20 1.79
C ILE A 31 19.07 -29.76 1.38
N HIS A 32 18.15 -29.10 0.67
CA HIS A 32 18.35 -27.73 0.19
C HIS A 32 18.11 -26.65 1.26
N LYS A 33 17.66 -27.04 2.46
CA LYS A 33 17.23 -26.14 3.54
C LYS A 33 16.26 -25.07 3.04
N HIS A 34 15.31 -25.48 2.21
CA HIS A 34 14.38 -24.60 1.52
C HIS A 34 13.02 -24.60 2.23
N ARG A 35 12.60 -23.43 2.72
CA ARG A 35 11.33 -23.19 3.38
C ARG A 35 10.37 -22.53 2.40
N THR A 36 9.26 -23.20 2.13
CA THR A 36 8.16 -22.65 1.34
C THR A 36 6.95 -22.43 2.23
N LEU A 37 6.41 -21.22 2.20
CA LEU A 37 5.09 -20.91 2.73
C LEU A 37 4.10 -20.83 1.57
N LEU A 38 3.11 -21.73 1.54
CA LEU A 38 2.02 -21.69 0.57
C LEU A 38 0.72 -21.31 1.27
N VAL A 39 0.08 -20.25 0.78
CA VAL A 39 -1.20 -19.76 1.29
C VAL A 39 -2.20 -19.66 0.13
N ASN A 40 -3.31 -20.39 0.20
CA ASN A 40 -4.30 -20.41 -0.86
C ASN A 40 -5.72 -20.38 -0.29
N ASN A 41 -6.49 -19.36 -0.69
CA ASN A 41 -7.87 -19.19 -0.26
C ASN A 41 -8.88 -19.68 -1.32
N ALA A 42 -8.41 -20.36 -2.37
CA ALA A 42 -9.20 -21.03 -3.41
C ALA A 42 -10.24 -20.13 -4.10
N GLY A 43 -10.00 -18.82 -4.16
CA GLY A 43 -10.93 -17.86 -4.74
C GLY A 43 -12.20 -17.65 -3.91
N ARG A 44 -12.19 -18.00 -2.62
CA ARG A 44 -13.33 -17.76 -1.72
C ARG A 44 -13.69 -16.27 -1.67
N LYS A 45 -14.97 -16.02 -1.35
CA LYS A 45 -15.64 -14.72 -1.42
C LYS A 45 -14.78 -13.55 -0.92
N THR A 46 -14.76 -12.49 -1.71
CA THR A 46 -14.15 -11.20 -1.35
C THR A 46 -14.76 -10.67 -0.06
N LEU A 47 -13.89 -10.21 0.85
CA LEU A 47 -14.33 -9.61 2.11
C LEU A 47 -15.09 -8.29 1.85
N PRO A 48 -16.10 -7.96 2.66
CA PRO A 48 -16.65 -6.61 2.69
C PRO A 48 -15.55 -5.58 2.97
N THR A 49 -15.72 -4.36 2.46
CA THR A 49 -14.72 -3.28 2.54
C THR A 49 -14.21 -3.05 3.97
N GLU A 50 -15.09 -3.16 4.97
CA GLU A 50 -14.77 -2.96 6.39
C GLU A 50 -13.81 -4.01 6.95
N GLN A 51 -13.67 -5.16 6.27
CA GLN A 51 -12.86 -6.31 6.69
C GLN A 51 -11.61 -6.50 5.83
N LEU A 52 -11.42 -5.69 4.79
CA LEU A 52 -10.16 -5.63 4.03
C LEU A 52 -9.02 -5.04 4.88
N ILE A 53 -9.36 -4.30 5.93
CA ILE A 53 -8.41 -3.59 6.80
C ILE A 53 -8.44 -4.19 8.20
N ILE A 54 -7.26 -4.51 8.74
CA ILE A 54 -7.08 -4.84 10.15
C ILE A 54 -7.11 -3.54 10.97
N LYS A 55 -8.17 -3.34 11.76
CA LYS A 55 -8.32 -2.15 12.61
C LYS A 55 -7.65 -2.30 13.98
N ASP A 56 -7.62 -3.53 14.50
CA ASP A 56 -7.17 -3.82 15.86
C ASP A 56 -6.54 -5.22 15.92
N TYR A 57 -5.20 -5.27 16.01
CA TYR A 57 -4.45 -6.54 16.12
C TYR A 57 -4.69 -7.25 17.46
N SER A 58 -5.29 -6.59 18.46
CA SER A 58 -5.64 -7.23 19.74
C SER A 58 -6.92 -8.07 19.70
N LYS A 59 -7.66 -8.03 18.58
CA LYS A 59 -8.91 -8.77 18.40
C LYS A 59 -8.91 -9.58 17.11
N PRO A 60 -7.95 -10.49 16.91
CA PRO A 60 -7.85 -11.30 15.70
C PRO A 60 -9.13 -12.12 15.44
N ASP A 61 -9.85 -12.53 16.49
CA ASP A 61 -11.09 -13.29 16.39
C ASP A 61 -12.25 -12.51 15.75
N LEU A 62 -12.18 -11.19 15.74
CA LEU A 62 -13.17 -10.33 15.07
C LEU A 62 -12.80 -10.04 13.61
N ILE A 63 -11.63 -10.52 13.16
CA ILE A 63 -11.10 -10.25 11.83
C ILE A 63 -11.23 -11.50 10.97
N SER A 64 -12.16 -11.44 10.02
CA SER A 64 -12.44 -12.53 9.12
C SER A 64 -11.53 -12.53 7.88
N GLY A 65 -11.38 -13.71 7.27
CA GLY A 65 -10.67 -13.92 6.00
C GLY A 65 -9.15 -13.75 6.07
N LYS A 66 -8.56 -13.66 7.26
CA LYS A 66 -7.10 -13.52 7.43
C LYS A 66 -6.47 -14.84 7.86
N THR A 67 -5.31 -15.11 7.27
CA THR A 67 -4.39 -16.16 7.69
C THR A 67 -3.34 -15.53 8.58
N TRP A 68 -3.20 -16.02 9.81
CA TRP A 68 -2.29 -15.46 10.79
C TRP A 68 -1.08 -16.37 10.98
N LEU A 69 0.13 -15.81 10.82
CA LEU A 69 1.31 -16.39 11.47
C LEU A 69 1.18 -16.08 12.97
N LEU A 70 0.91 -17.10 13.76
CA LEU A 70 0.61 -16.97 15.18
C LEU A 70 1.87 -16.69 16.00
N PRO A 71 1.77 -16.14 17.23
CA PRO A 71 2.93 -15.88 18.08
C PRO A 71 3.82 -17.12 18.28
N SER A 72 3.20 -18.30 18.46
CA SER A 72 3.88 -19.59 18.58
C SER A 72 4.66 -20.00 17.31
N SER A 73 4.26 -19.50 16.14
CA SER A 73 5.01 -19.70 14.88
C SER A 73 6.32 -18.93 14.91
N GLY A 74 6.36 -17.78 15.58
CA GLY A 74 7.56 -16.96 15.71
C GLY A 74 8.52 -17.41 16.80
N GLU A 75 8.05 -18.22 17.76
CA GLU A 75 8.87 -18.93 18.76
C GLU A 75 9.50 -20.22 18.20
N HIS A 76 9.09 -20.66 17.01
CA HIS A 76 9.62 -21.87 16.39
C HIS A 76 11.09 -21.69 15.98
N ASN A 77 11.88 -22.78 16.01
CA ASN A 77 13.30 -22.74 15.64
C ASN A 77 13.58 -22.25 14.19
N PHE A 78 12.58 -22.26 13.31
CA PHE A 78 12.71 -21.77 11.93
C PHE A 78 12.53 -20.25 11.78
N SER A 79 11.95 -19.57 12.76
CA SER A 79 11.62 -18.14 12.71
C SER A 79 12.57 -17.28 13.54
N GLY A 80 13.51 -17.84 14.32
CA GLY A 80 14.55 -17.04 14.98
C GLY A 80 14.03 -15.82 15.76
N ASP A 81 12.98 -16.00 16.56
CA ASP A 81 12.30 -14.98 17.35
C ASP A 81 11.52 -13.92 16.54
N GLN A 82 10.36 -14.32 16.00
CA GLN A 82 9.49 -13.47 15.15
C GLN A 82 10.18 -12.97 13.86
N ASN A 83 11.28 -13.59 13.43
CA ASN A 83 12.03 -13.29 12.22
C ASN A 83 11.80 -14.37 11.14
N TYR A 84 10.67 -14.24 10.46
CA TYR A 84 10.22 -15.19 9.46
C TYR A 84 11.02 -15.04 8.16
N HIS A 85 11.87 -16.01 7.87
CA HIS A 85 12.60 -16.08 6.61
C HIS A 85 12.14 -17.28 5.80
N PHE A 86 11.64 -17.04 4.58
CA PHE A 86 11.29 -18.10 3.65
C PHE A 86 12.07 -17.94 2.33
N GLU A 87 12.54 -19.06 1.80
CA GLU A 87 13.13 -19.10 0.48
C GLU A 87 12.05 -18.92 -0.61
N GLU A 88 10.80 -19.28 -0.32
CA GLU A 88 9.69 -19.09 -1.25
C GLU A 88 8.38 -18.78 -0.51
N LEU A 89 7.68 -17.74 -0.99
CA LEU A 89 6.27 -17.53 -0.72
C LEU A 89 5.46 -17.87 -1.96
N GLN A 90 4.37 -18.61 -1.77
CA GLN A 90 3.33 -18.77 -2.76
C GLN A 90 1.98 -18.31 -2.20
N ILE A 91 1.33 -17.33 -2.83
CA ILE A 91 0.05 -16.78 -2.35
C ILE A 91 -0.98 -16.70 -3.48
N TYR A 92 -2.14 -17.32 -3.28
CA TYR A 92 -3.17 -17.48 -4.32
C TYR A 92 -4.60 -17.31 -3.83
N GLY A 93 -5.51 -17.07 -4.77
CA GLY A 93 -6.95 -17.21 -4.59
C GLY A 93 -7.55 -16.23 -3.60
N ALA A 94 -7.10 -14.97 -3.63
CA ALA A 94 -7.44 -13.89 -2.71
C ALA A 94 -7.05 -14.15 -1.24
N ALA A 95 -6.03 -14.98 -1.02
CA ALA A 95 -5.50 -15.23 0.32
C ALA A 95 -4.96 -13.94 0.96
N GLN A 96 -5.25 -13.77 2.24
CA GLN A 96 -4.74 -12.66 3.04
C GLN A 96 -3.81 -13.23 4.12
N LEU A 97 -2.58 -12.73 4.22
CA LEU A 97 -1.57 -13.15 5.19
C LEU A 97 -1.20 -11.99 6.11
N ALA A 98 -1.22 -12.24 7.41
CA ALA A 98 -0.84 -11.28 8.45
C ALA A 98 0.00 -11.96 9.53
N ILE A 99 0.75 -11.17 10.30
CA ILE A 99 1.56 -11.65 11.43
C ILE A 99 0.90 -11.19 12.73
N LEU A 100 0.67 -12.12 13.65
CA LEU A 100 0.21 -11.84 15.00
C LEU A 100 1.36 -12.10 15.97
N THR A 101 1.67 -11.11 16.80
CA THR A 101 2.69 -11.23 17.85
C THR A 101 2.07 -11.13 19.23
N GLU A 102 2.78 -11.64 20.22
CA GLU A 102 2.48 -11.47 21.64
C GLU A 102 3.73 -10.88 22.34
N PRO A 103 3.64 -9.68 22.96
CA PRO A 103 2.54 -8.72 22.85
C PRO A 103 2.31 -8.21 21.41
N HIS A 104 1.13 -7.66 21.12
CA HIS A 104 0.72 -7.24 19.76
C HIS A 104 1.58 -6.16 19.10
N ASN A 105 2.43 -5.48 19.88
CA ASN A 105 3.37 -4.47 19.39
C ASN A 105 4.83 -4.96 19.36
N ARG A 106 5.07 -6.25 19.63
CA ARG A 106 6.38 -6.86 19.52
C ARG A 106 6.85 -6.81 18.07
N SER A 107 8.15 -6.60 17.88
CA SER A 107 8.73 -6.54 16.54
C SER A 107 8.63 -7.89 15.86
N ALA A 108 8.33 -7.87 14.56
CA ALA A 108 8.40 -9.04 13.70
C ALA A 108 8.94 -8.65 12.32
N THR A 109 9.73 -9.53 11.73
CA THR A 109 10.27 -9.34 10.38
C THR A 109 9.82 -10.51 9.51
N ILE A 110 9.47 -10.21 8.26
CA ILE A 110 9.18 -11.22 7.26
C ILE A 110 9.96 -10.93 5.98
N PHE A 111 10.65 -11.97 5.50
CA PHE A 111 11.50 -11.92 4.31
C PHE A 111 11.17 -13.09 3.39
N PHE A 112 11.09 -12.80 2.09
CA PHE A 112 10.87 -13.79 1.05
C PHE A 112 11.95 -13.65 -0.03
N ARG A 113 12.67 -14.74 -0.31
CA ARG A 113 13.63 -14.73 -1.42
C ARG A 113 12.91 -14.77 -2.77
N ASN A 114 12.09 -15.79 -2.96
CA ASN A 114 11.23 -15.95 -4.14
C ASN A 114 9.77 -15.72 -3.77
N MET A 115 9.01 -15.13 -4.70
CA MET A 115 7.60 -14.80 -4.50
C MET A 115 6.84 -15.25 -5.74
N ILE A 116 5.77 -16.00 -5.52
CA ILE A 116 4.89 -16.51 -6.57
C ILE A 116 3.45 -16.21 -6.14
N GLY A 117 2.63 -15.79 -7.08
CA GLY A 117 1.23 -15.51 -6.82
C GLY A 117 0.47 -15.17 -8.08
N ASP A 118 -0.85 -15.12 -7.94
CA ASP A 118 -1.80 -14.78 -9.00
C ASP A 118 -2.25 -13.32 -8.94
N ARG A 119 -1.52 -12.46 -8.20
CA ARG A 119 -1.83 -11.04 -7.96
C ARG A 119 -3.09 -10.75 -7.15
N THR A 120 -3.81 -11.78 -6.70
CA THR A 120 -5.05 -11.60 -5.93
C THR A 120 -4.81 -11.58 -4.42
N GLY A 121 -3.71 -12.17 -3.95
CA GLY A 121 -3.38 -12.24 -2.53
C GLY A 121 -3.02 -10.89 -1.91
N THR A 122 -3.06 -10.78 -0.58
CA THR A 122 -2.63 -9.58 0.16
C THR A 122 -1.75 -9.96 1.35
N ILE A 123 -0.65 -9.23 1.53
CA ILE A 123 0.16 -9.30 2.75
C ILE A 123 -0.05 -8.04 3.59
N HIS A 124 -0.29 -8.23 4.88
CA HIS A 124 -0.47 -7.19 5.87
C HIS A 124 0.81 -7.00 6.68
N VAL A 125 1.27 -5.75 6.77
CA VAL A 125 2.46 -5.36 7.55
C VAL A 125 2.02 -4.41 8.66
N GLY A 126 1.84 -4.95 9.86
CA GLY A 126 1.32 -4.26 11.03
C GLY A 126 2.32 -3.32 11.72
N TYR A 127 1.89 -2.77 12.86
CA TYR A 127 2.73 -1.91 13.70
C TYR A 127 3.97 -2.66 14.21
N ASN A 128 5.16 -2.04 14.11
CA ASN A 128 6.45 -2.63 14.47
C ASN A 128 6.81 -3.90 13.66
N GLN A 129 6.13 -4.11 12.53
CA GLN A 129 6.41 -5.20 11.61
C GLN A 129 7.15 -4.69 10.38
N THR A 130 8.07 -5.49 9.89
CA THR A 130 8.91 -5.16 8.73
C THR A 130 8.77 -6.25 7.69
N MET A 131 8.34 -5.89 6.49
CA MET A 131 8.52 -6.72 5.30
C MET A 131 9.61 -6.08 4.45
N ASP A 132 10.81 -6.64 4.50
CA ASP A 132 11.96 -6.12 3.77
C ASP A 132 12.29 -7.05 2.61
N LEU A 133 12.09 -6.58 1.38
CA LEU A 133 12.31 -7.34 0.16
C LEU A 133 13.46 -6.78 -0.67
N ILE A 134 14.40 -6.03 -0.07
CA ILE A 134 15.53 -5.40 -0.77
C ILE A 134 16.15 -6.34 -1.79
N ARG A 135 16.13 -5.88 -3.04
CA ARG A 135 16.72 -6.52 -4.21
C ARG A 135 16.91 -5.46 -5.31
N PRO A 136 17.61 -5.75 -6.42
CA PRO A 136 17.86 -4.75 -7.46
C PRO A 136 16.57 -4.25 -8.15
N THR A 137 15.65 -5.17 -8.44
CA THR A 137 14.37 -4.89 -9.12
C THR A 137 13.26 -5.76 -8.51
N ILE A 138 12.03 -5.24 -8.44
CA ILE A 138 10.89 -6.00 -7.91
C ILE A 138 9.62 -5.76 -8.71
N ASP A 139 8.90 -6.85 -8.95
CA ASP A 139 7.51 -6.93 -9.39
C ASP A 139 6.78 -7.79 -8.36
N LEU A 140 5.77 -7.24 -7.70
CA LEU A 140 5.06 -7.92 -6.62
C LEU A 140 3.95 -8.82 -7.18
N PRO A 141 3.91 -10.11 -6.81
CA PRO A 141 2.85 -11.01 -7.26
C PRO A 141 1.62 -11.01 -6.35
N PHE A 142 1.47 -9.99 -5.50
CA PHE A 142 0.40 -9.81 -4.53
C PHE A 142 0.26 -8.36 -4.10
N ASN A 143 -0.88 -8.02 -3.53
CA ASN A 143 -1.17 -6.74 -2.91
C ASN A 143 -0.43 -6.60 -1.56
N VAL A 144 -0.09 -5.38 -1.17
CA VAL A 144 0.53 -5.11 0.13
C VAL A 144 -0.23 -4.03 0.87
N ARG A 145 -0.48 -4.27 2.15
CA ARG A 145 -1.12 -3.31 3.05
C ARG A 145 -0.21 -3.02 4.23
N VAL A 146 0.40 -1.84 4.23
CA VAL A 146 1.29 -1.36 5.29
C VAL A 146 0.49 -0.46 6.22
N TYR A 147 0.39 -0.86 7.48
CA TYR A 147 -0.28 -0.08 8.51
C TYR A 147 0.68 0.94 9.13
N ARG A 148 0.13 1.91 9.87
CA ARG A 148 0.93 2.87 10.63
C ARG A 148 1.92 2.14 11.55
N GLY A 149 3.18 2.56 11.51
CA GLY A 149 4.29 1.92 12.24
C GLY A 149 4.82 0.63 11.60
N GLY A 150 4.26 0.18 10.48
CA GLY A 150 4.82 -0.89 9.65
C GLY A 150 5.83 -0.36 8.64
N PHE A 151 6.74 -1.24 8.21
CA PHE A 151 7.80 -0.92 7.25
C PHE A 151 7.76 -1.87 6.05
N LEU A 152 7.72 -1.31 4.85
CA LEU A 152 7.83 -2.03 3.59
C LEU A 152 9.11 -1.61 2.84
N GLY A 153 10.08 -2.51 2.77
CA GLY A 153 11.26 -2.37 1.93
C GLY A 153 11.02 -3.04 0.57
N LEU A 154 11.14 -2.29 -0.53
CA LEU A 154 11.08 -2.83 -1.90
C LEU A 154 12.44 -2.71 -2.58
N ALA A 155 12.46 -2.60 -3.91
CA ALA A 155 13.68 -2.43 -4.71
C ALA A 155 13.83 -0.98 -5.19
N PRO A 156 15.08 -0.53 -5.46
CA PRO A 156 15.32 0.77 -6.09
C PRO A 156 14.57 0.97 -7.41
N SER A 157 14.35 -0.09 -8.18
CA SER A 157 13.45 -0.10 -9.33
C SER A 157 12.26 -1.00 -9.02
N THR A 158 11.08 -0.41 -8.84
CA THR A 158 9.85 -1.11 -8.49
C THR A 158 8.82 -0.96 -9.60
N GLU A 159 8.24 -2.07 -10.02
CA GLU A 159 7.10 -2.12 -10.93
C GLU A 159 5.86 -2.55 -10.15
N VAL A 160 4.74 -1.87 -10.40
CA VAL A 160 3.43 -2.17 -9.83
C VAL A 160 2.46 -2.39 -10.97
N HIS A 161 2.02 -3.64 -11.14
CA HIS A 161 1.00 -3.99 -12.13
C HIS A 161 0.08 -5.09 -11.64
N GLY A 162 -1.21 -4.95 -11.95
CA GLY A 162 -2.26 -5.87 -11.50
C GLY A 162 -2.33 -6.09 -9.98
N VAL A 163 -1.67 -5.25 -9.18
CA VAL A 163 -1.61 -5.31 -7.73
C VAL A 163 -1.70 -3.91 -7.13
N GLU A 164 -2.07 -3.86 -5.86
CA GLU A 164 -2.24 -2.65 -5.08
C GLU A 164 -1.27 -2.61 -3.90
N ILE A 165 -0.63 -1.46 -3.70
CA ILE A 165 0.20 -1.17 -2.53
C ILE A 165 -0.47 -0.02 -1.78
N HIS A 166 -0.90 -0.28 -0.55
CA HIS A 166 -1.50 0.71 0.32
C HIS A 166 -0.59 0.97 1.51
N VAL A 167 -0.24 2.24 1.74
CA VAL A 167 0.75 2.65 2.73
C VAL A 167 0.14 3.68 3.69
N ASP A 168 -0.09 3.24 4.93
CA ASP A 168 -0.35 4.10 6.09
C ASP A 168 0.91 4.21 6.99
N GLY A 169 2.02 3.55 6.63
CA GLY A 169 3.29 3.48 7.36
C GLY A 169 4.50 3.96 6.56
N VAL A 170 5.60 3.20 6.56
CA VAL A 170 6.82 3.56 5.82
C VAL A 170 7.02 2.66 4.61
N ILE A 171 7.28 3.26 3.44
CA ILE A 171 7.74 2.57 2.24
C ILE A 171 9.17 3.01 1.90
N SER A 172 10.08 2.09 1.61
CA SER A 172 11.51 2.42 1.51
C SER A 172 12.21 1.76 0.32
N TYR A 173 13.43 2.25 0.07
CA TYR A 173 14.39 1.83 -0.95
C TYR A 173 14.05 2.17 -2.40
N ILE A 174 12.79 2.51 -2.70
CA ILE A 174 12.35 2.86 -4.04
C ILE A 174 12.97 4.19 -4.48
N ARG A 175 13.65 4.17 -5.64
CA ARG A 175 14.09 5.39 -6.34
C ARG A 175 13.24 5.63 -7.57
N ASN A 176 12.98 4.56 -8.32
CA ASN A 176 12.20 4.57 -9.55
C ASN A 176 10.98 3.69 -9.36
N ILE A 177 9.80 4.23 -9.64
CA ILE A 177 8.55 3.47 -9.61
C ILE A 177 7.79 3.62 -10.92
N THR A 178 7.36 2.49 -11.47
CA THR A 178 6.49 2.44 -12.65
C THR A 178 5.18 1.74 -12.29
N LEU A 179 4.05 2.38 -12.60
CA LEU A 179 2.72 1.82 -12.42
C LEU A 179 2.02 1.68 -13.76
N HIS A 180 1.46 0.51 -14.04
CA HIS A 180 0.74 0.23 -15.29
C HIS A 180 -0.20 -0.96 -15.15
N HIS A 181 -1.12 -1.16 -16.10
CA HIS A 181 -1.97 -2.36 -16.22
C HIS A 181 -2.65 -2.72 -14.88
N GLY A 182 -3.40 -1.77 -14.31
CA GLY A 182 -4.12 -1.94 -13.04
C GLY A 182 -3.26 -1.85 -11.78
N GLY A 183 -2.01 -1.38 -11.88
CA GLY A 183 -1.17 -1.10 -10.72
C GLY A 183 -1.64 0.12 -9.93
N LEU A 184 -1.80 -0.02 -8.62
CA LEU A 184 -2.24 1.05 -7.73
C LEU A 184 -1.25 1.27 -6.57
N LEU A 185 -0.85 2.51 -6.35
CA LEU A 185 -0.15 2.94 -5.13
C LEU A 185 -1.01 3.95 -4.39
N VAL A 186 -1.39 3.63 -3.15
CA VAL A 186 -2.11 4.53 -2.24
C VAL A 186 -1.18 4.93 -1.10
N LEU A 187 -0.82 6.21 -1.04
CA LEU A 187 -0.08 6.84 0.04
C LEU A 187 -1.07 7.63 0.91
N ARG A 188 -1.11 7.34 2.20
CA ARG A 188 -2.09 7.92 3.13
C ARG A 188 -1.44 8.90 4.10
N GLU A 189 -2.28 9.67 4.78
CA GLU A 189 -1.83 10.47 5.91
C GLU A 189 -1.04 9.64 6.92
N ASP A 190 -0.10 10.26 7.61
CA ASP A 190 0.86 9.63 8.53
C ASP A 190 1.87 8.67 7.86
N SER A 191 1.80 8.47 6.54
CA SER A 191 2.79 7.67 5.81
C SER A 191 3.93 8.50 5.25
N ARG A 192 5.06 7.87 4.92
CA ARG A 192 6.24 8.54 4.33
C ARG A 192 7.13 7.59 3.55
N THR A 193 8.00 8.14 2.71
CA THR A 193 9.15 7.37 2.21
C THR A 193 10.24 7.27 3.29
N GLY A 194 10.96 6.14 3.34
CA GLY A 194 11.92 5.85 4.43
C GLY A 194 13.10 6.83 4.54
N ASN A 195 13.40 7.55 3.46
CA ASN A 195 14.41 8.61 3.37
C ASN A 195 13.95 9.98 3.90
N GLU A 196 12.65 10.15 4.17
CA GLU A 196 12.10 11.42 4.65
C GLU A 196 11.89 11.39 6.17
N ALA A 197 12.21 12.50 6.84
CA ALA A 197 12.15 12.59 8.30
C ALA A 197 10.73 12.88 8.82
N MET A 198 9.88 13.51 8.00
CA MET A 198 8.53 13.92 8.38
C MET A 198 7.47 13.00 7.77
N GLU A 199 6.37 12.79 8.48
CA GLU A 199 5.17 12.15 7.92
C GLU A 199 4.58 13.05 6.81
N ASN A 200 3.94 12.44 5.81
CA ASN A 200 3.40 13.06 4.60
C ASN A 200 4.43 13.59 3.59
N ASP A 201 5.71 13.28 3.79
CA ASP A 201 6.78 13.59 2.84
C ASP A 201 7.17 12.33 2.06
N PHE A 202 7.13 12.45 0.73
CA PHE A 202 7.43 11.38 -0.21
C PHE A 202 8.47 11.81 -1.21
N LYS A 203 9.47 10.96 -1.43
CA LYS A 203 10.57 11.25 -2.35
C LYS A 203 10.92 10.08 -3.26
N PHE A 204 10.97 10.36 -4.55
CA PHE A 204 11.39 9.44 -5.61
C PHE A 204 12.36 10.16 -6.55
N ASP A 205 13.17 9.42 -7.30
CA ASP A 205 13.91 10.00 -8.43
C ASP A 205 13.00 10.04 -9.67
N PHE A 206 12.37 8.91 -10.00
CA PHE A 206 11.51 8.78 -11.18
C PHE A 206 10.17 8.15 -10.82
N ILE A 207 9.08 8.81 -11.22
CA ILE A 207 7.73 8.27 -11.18
C ILE A 207 7.21 8.20 -12.61
N ARG A 208 6.82 7.00 -13.04
CA ARG A 208 6.18 6.76 -14.33
C ARG A 208 4.82 6.13 -14.11
N VAL A 209 3.76 6.79 -14.54
CA VAL A 209 2.39 6.29 -14.45
C VAL A 209 1.86 6.09 -15.86
N GLN A 210 1.65 4.85 -16.27
CA GLN A 210 1.20 4.48 -17.60
C GLN A 210 -0.29 4.12 -17.60
N PHE A 211 -0.78 3.61 -18.73
CA PHE A 211 -2.16 3.17 -18.91
C PHE A 211 -2.64 2.27 -17.75
N GLU A 212 -3.78 2.63 -17.15
CA GLU A 212 -4.39 1.99 -15.97
C GLU A 212 -3.52 1.97 -14.70
N GLY A 213 -2.38 2.65 -14.69
CA GLY A 213 -1.61 2.92 -13.49
C GLY A 213 -2.21 4.09 -12.70
N VAL A 214 -2.26 3.96 -11.36
CA VAL A 214 -2.82 5.00 -10.49
C VAL A 214 -1.96 5.22 -9.26
N ILE A 215 -1.64 6.48 -8.97
CA ILE A 215 -1.12 6.91 -7.66
C ILE A 215 -2.19 7.75 -6.96
N GLN A 216 -2.48 7.44 -5.71
CA GLN A 216 -3.37 8.23 -4.85
C GLN A 216 -2.62 8.73 -3.61
N MET A 217 -2.67 10.03 -3.35
CA MET A 217 -2.03 10.70 -2.21
C MET A 217 -3.11 11.36 -1.35
N ILE A 218 -3.59 10.64 -0.33
CA ILE A 218 -4.83 10.97 0.37
C ILE A 218 -4.53 11.47 1.79
N SER A 219 -4.76 12.76 2.04
CA SER A 219 -4.70 13.38 3.37
C SER A 219 -6.05 13.93 3.82
N SER A 220 -6.31 13.96 5.13
CA SER A 220 -7.45 14.70 5.68
C SER A 220 -7.17 16.21 5.67
N PRO A 221 -8.08 17.04 5.14
CA PRO A 221 -7.95 18.51 5.16
C PRO A 221 -8.15 19.12 6.56
N VAL A 222 -8.48 18.30 7.58
CA VAL A 222 -8.63 18.72 8.98
C VAL A 222 -7.37 18.42 9.78
N LYS A 223 -6.73 17.28 9.51
CA LYS A 223 -5.61 16.79 10.33
C LYS A 223 -4.25 17.27 9.84
N HIS A 224 -4.07 17.39 8.52
CA HIS A 224 -2.78 17.70 7.92
C HIS A 224 -2.93 18.77 6.85
N ASN A 225 -1.86 19.55 6.66
CA ASN A 225 -1.77 20.60 5.65
C ASN A 225 -1.34 20.05 4.29
N GLY A 226 -1.88 18.89 3.88
CA GLY A 226 -1.53 18.20 2.65
C GLY A 226 -0.27 17.34 2.71
N MET A 227 0.14 16.87 1.54
CA MET A 227 1.28 15.98 1.32
C MET A 227 2.31 16.63 0.41
N ASN A 228 3.58 16.31 0.63
CA ASN A 228 4.68 16.80 -0.19
C ASN A 228 5.25 15.65 -1.02
N LEU A 229 5.31 15.84 -2.35
CA LEU A 229 5.96 14.94 -3.28
C LEU A 229 7.18 15.61 -3.89
N THR A 230 8.36 15.11 -3.55
CA THR A 230 9.63 15.51 -4.18
C THR A 230 10.06 14.47 -5.20
N VAL A 231 10.23 14.88 -6.45
CA VAL A 231 10.60 13.96 -7.54
C VAL A 231 11.57 14.62 -8.51
N ARG A 232 12.46 13.88 -9.19
CA ARG A 232 13.19 14.49 -10.30
C ARG A 232 12.32 14.52 -11.55
N VAL A 233 11.76 13.38 -11.93
CA VAL A 233 10.89 13.27 -13.10
C VAL A 233 9.56 12.62 -12.73
N LEU A 234 8.48 13.34 -12.97
CA LEU A 234 7.11 12.81 -12.99
C LEU A 234 6.64 12.69 -14.44
N HIS A 235 6.45 11.46 -14.91
CA HIS A 235 5.94 11.16 -16.25
C HIS A 235 4.60 10.45 -16.15
N ILE A 236 3.55 11.08 -16.66
CA ILE A 236 2.19 10.52 -16.71
C ILE A 236 1.83 10.31 -18.18
N GLU A 237 1.66 9.06 -18.58
CA GLU A 237 1.28 8.69 -19.94
C GLU A 237 -0.25 8.64 -20.10
N GLY A 238 -0.71 8.42 -21.33
CA GLY A 238 -2.14 8.31 -21.62
C GLY A 238 -2.81 7.21 -20.79
N GLY A 239 -3.91 7.57 -20.14
CA GLY A 239 -4.65 6.68 -19.24
C GLY A 239 -4.05 6.49 -17.84
N GLY A 240 -2.86 7.05 -17.57
CA GLY A 240 -2.26 7.08 -16.24
C GLY A 240 -2.83 8.20 -15.37
N LYS A 241 -2.92 7.95 -14.05
CA LYS A 241 -3.54 8.89 -13.10
C LYS A 241 -2.71 9.12 -11.84
N VAL A 242 -2.58 10.39 -11.47
CA VAL A 242 -2.08 10.81 -10.15
C VAL A 242 -3.14 11.68 -9.51
N GLU A 243 -3.62 11.25 -8.35
CA GLU A 243 -4.72 11.86 -7.61
C GLU A 243 -4.25 12.25 -6.21
N GLY A 244 -4.67 13.40 -5.70
CA GLY A 244 -4.39 13.80 -4.33
C GLY A 244 -5.50 14.61 -3.67
N SER A 245 -5.48 14.72 -2.34
CA SER A 245 -6.42 15.60 -1.60
C SER A 245 -5.90 17.04 -1.50
N ASP A 246 -4.66 17.19 -1.04
CA ASP A 246 -3.88 18.44 -0.97
C ASP A 246 -2.42 18.06 -1.21
N LEU A 247 -1.87 18.45 -2.36
CA LEU A 247 -0.60 17.93 -2.86
C LEU A 247 0.32 19.07 -3.30
N ARG A 248 1.51 19.12 -2.70
CA ARG A 248 2.62 19.99 -3.13
C ARG A 248 3.64 19.15 -3.88
N VAL A 249 3.84 19.43 -5.17
CA VAL A 249 4.82 18.72 -6.00
C VAL A 249 6.03 19.61 -6.24
N LEU A 250 7.21 19.14 -5.82
CA LEU A 250 8.50 19.70 -6.15
C LEU A 250 9.19 18.77 -7.17
N ALA A 251 9.27 19.21 -8.43
CA ALA A 251 9.84 18.41 -9.51
C ALA A 251 10.85 19.16 -10.37
N GLU A 252 11.89 18.47 -10.85
CA GLU A 252 12.78 19.01 -11.90
C GLU A 252 12.07 19.01 -13.26
N ASN A 253 11.33 17.94 -13.58
CA ASN A 253 10.55 17.82 -14.80
C ASN A 253 9.21 17.12 -14.55
N ILE A 254 8.14 17.69 -15.11
CA ILE A 254 6.80 17.09 -15.14
C ILE A 254 6.36 17.00 -16.59
N SER A 255 5.97 15.81 -17.03
CA SER A 255 5.43 15.58 -18.36
C SER A 255 4.16 14.75 -18.26
N ILE A 256 3.11 15.25 -18.91
CA ILE A 256 1.78 14.64 -18.92
C ILE A 256 1.37 14.52 -20.38
N ASN A 257 1.24 13.29 -20.87
CA ASN A 257 0.83 13.01 -22.24
C ASN A 257 -0.70 13.16 -22.38
N THR A 258 -1.18 13.14 -23.62
CA THR A 258 -2.61 13.12 -23.93
C THR A 258 -3.31 12.01 -23.16
N GLU A 259 -4.42 12.32 -22.50
CA GLU A 259 -5.20 11.43 -21.62
C GLU A 259 -4.53 11.02 -20.29
N GLY A 260 -3.34 11.54 -19.98
CA GLY A 260 -2.79 11.48 -18.63
C GLY A 260 -3.50 12.47 -17.69
N LEU A 261 -3.68 12.09 -16.43
CA LEU A 261 -4.38 12.92 -15.44
C LEU A 261 -3.55 13.15 -14.19
N LEU A 262 -3.34 14.43 -13.83
CA LEU A 262 -2.92 14.86 -12.51
C LEU A 262 -4.06 15.71 -11.92
N THR A 263 -4.66 15.27 -10.82
CA THR A 263 -5.78 16.00 -10.21
C THR A 263 -5.73 16.04 -8.70
N VAL A 264 -6.21 17.15 -8.14
CA VAL A 264 -6.53 17.29 -6.72
C VAL A 264 -8.02 17.52 -6.49
N SER A 265 -8.86 17.22 -7.50
CA SER A 265 -10.31 17.36 -7.42
C SER A 265 -10.91 16.14 -6.71
N GLY A 266 -11.12 16.23 -5.41
CA GLY A 266 -11.68 15.13 -4.62
C GLY A 266 -11.20 15.18 -3.18
N HIS A 267 -11.74 14.29 -2.34
CA HIS A 267 -11.23 14.08 -0.97
C HIS A 267 -11.14 15.32 -0.06
N GLY A 268 -12.00 16.32 -0.31
CA GLY A 268 -12.19 17.47 0.58
C GLY A 268 -12.92 17.11 1.88
N TYR A 269 -13.40 18.11 2.61
CA TYR A 269 -14.08 17.91 3.89
C TYR A 269 -15.24 16.91 3.79
N GLN A 270 -15.22 15.89 4.64
CA GLN A 270 -16.32 14.96 4.83
C GLN A 270 -17.42 15.58 5.71
N HIS A 271 -18.62 14.99 5.70
CA HIS A 271 -19.71 15.44 6.57
C HIS A 271 -19.36 15.36 8.07
N THR A 272 -18.46 14.47 8.45
CA THR A 272 -17.96 14.31 9.83
C THR A 272 -16.94 15.37 10.23
N ASP A 273 -16.47 16.19 9.29
CA ASP A 273 -15.37 17.14 9.52
C ASP A 273 -15.85 18.53 9.99
N GLY A 274 -17.17 18.78 9.96
CA GLY A 274 -17.77 20.03 10.45
C GLY A 274 -17.75 20.11 11.98
N THR A 275 -17.39 21.28 12.52
CA THR A 275 -17.33 21.53 13.98
C THR A 275 -18.59 22.21 14.55
N GLY A 276 -19.53 22.65 13.69
CA GLY A 276 -20.72 23.39 14.12
C GLY A 276 -21.97 22.51 14.19
N GLN A 277 -22.74 22.59 15.28
CA GLN A 277 -24.12 22.09 15.33
C GLN A 277 -25.05 23.23 14.86
N GLY A 278 -25.56 23.12 13.64
CA GLY A 278 -26.66 23.96 13.18
C GLY A 278 -27.98 23.52 13.81
N VAL A 279 -29.01 24.37 13.70
CA VAL A 279 -30.39 24.10 14.17
C VAL A 279 -30.97 22.81 13.54
N HIS A 280 -30.33 22.28 12.47
CA HIS A 280 -30.68 21.02 11.80
C HIS A 280 -29.49 20.03 11.64
N GLY A 281 -28.42 20.13 12.44
CA GLY A 281 -27.28 19.20 12.41
C GLY A 281 -25.94 19.82 11.97
N THR A 282 -24.93 18.97 11.76
CA THR A 282 -23.53 19.42 11.55
C THR A 282 -23.36 20.33 10.33
N ILE A 283 -22.83 21.54 10.52
CA ILE A 283 -22.54 22.52 9.47
C ILE A 283 -21.10 22.30 8.94
N ASN A 284 -20.98 22.04 7.64
CA ASN A 284 -19.68 21.90 6.96
C ASN A 284 -19.19 23.23 6.39
N ARG A 285 -17.86 23.43 6.37
CA ARG A 285 -17.21 24.38 5.45
C ARG A 285 -16.99 23.69 4.10
N GLY A 286 -18.02 23.66 3.26
CA GLY A 286 -17.91 23.24 1.86
C GLY A 286 -17.84 24.45 0.93
N ALA A 287 -16.70 24.61 0.25
CA ALA A 287 -16.51 25.60 -0.81
C ALA A 287 -17.20 25.18 -2.10
N TRP A 288 -17.74 26.17 -2.80
CA TRP A 288 -18.53 26.11 -4.02
C TRP A 288 -17.83 25.35 -5.17
N SER A 289 -18.55 24.41 -5.79
CA SER A 289 -18.20 23.88 -7.11
C SER A 289 -18.80 24.81 -8.17
N TRP A 290 -17.93 25.51 -8.91
CA TRP A 290 -18.30 26.19 -10.15
C TRP A 290 -17.72 25.43 -11.33
N ASN A 291 -18.61 24.87 -12.15
CA ASN A 291 -18.28 24.22 -13.40
C ASN A 291 -18.07 25.31 -14.46
N TRP A 292 -16.81 25.64 -14.76
CA TRP A 292 -16.47 26.45 -15.94
C TRP A 292 -15.44 25.70 -16.79
N ARG A 293 -15.87 25.30 -17.98
CA ARG A 293 -14.98 24.94 -19.07
C ARG A 293 -14.20 26.19 -19.48
N GLY A 294 -12.89 26.22 -19.24
CA GLY A 294 -11.99 27.17 -19.89
C GLY A 294 -10.74 27.53 -19.10
N GLY A 295 -9.57 27.17 -19.65
CA GLY A 295 -8.32 27.93 -19.51
C GLY A 295 -7.42 27.59 -18.33
N LEU A 296 -6.41 26.75 -18.59
CA LEU A 296 -5.21 26.58 -17.76
C LEU A 296 -4.52 27.94 -17.54
N TRP A 297 -4.27 28.34 -16.29
CA TRP A 297 -3.32 29.40 -15.95
C TRP A 297 -2.28 28.87 -14.97
N TRP A 298 -1.05 28.69 -15.46
CA TRP A 298 0.14 28.51 -14.63
C TRP A 298 0.49 29.85 -13.97
N ARG A 299 0.72 29.86 -12.65
CA ARG A 299 1.45 30.95 -11.99
C ARG A 299 2.86 30.47 -11.66
N SER A 300 3.81 30.86 -12.51
CA SER A 300 5.24 30.81 -12.20
C SER A 300 5.63 32.06 -11.40
N TRP A 301 6.32 31.88 -10.27
CA TRP A 301 6.99 32.97 -9.55
C TRP A 301 8.43 33.09 -10.05
N GLY A 302 8.66 33.95 -11.04
CA GLY A 302 9.99 34.37 -11.45
C GLY A 302 10.29 35.77 -10.93
N HIS A 303 11.17 35.89 -9.93
CA HIS A 303 11.72 37.17 -9.53
C HIS A 303 12.69 37.68 -10.61
N ARG A 304 12.31 38.74 -11.34
CA ARG A 304 13.24 39.51 -12.17
C ARG A 304 13.63 40.79 -11.41
N ARG A 305 14.91 40.92 -11.07
CA ARG A 305 15.48 42.21 -10.62
C ARG A 305 15.74 43.06 -11.86
N GLU A 306 15.08 44.19 -12.00
CA GLU A 306 15.48 45.25 -12.93
C GLU A 306 16.47 46.18 -12.24
N GLY A 307 17.66 46.30 -12.82
CA GLY A 307 18.64 47.33 -12.47
C GLY A 307 18.13 48.69 -12.97
N LYS A 308 18.20 49.68 -12.09
CA LYS A 308 18.03 51.09 -12.45
C LYS A 308 19.35 51.62 -12.98
N ASP A 309 19.36 52.04 -14.24
CA ASP A 309 20.32 53.04 -14.71
C ASP A 309 19.53 54.33 -15.03
N HIS A 310 19.88 55.41 -14.35
CA HIS A 310 19.47 56.77 -14.67
C HIS A 310 20.71 57.59 -15.04
N ALA A 311 20.55 58.36 -16.11
CA ALA A 311 21.35 59.48 -16.62
C ALA A 311 22.67 59.14 -17.32
#